data_AF-A0A522SDM2-F1
#
_entry.id   AF-A0A522SDM2-F1
#
_cell.length_a   1.000
_cell.length_b   1.000
_cell.length_c   1.000
_cell.angle_alpha   90.00
_cell.angle_beta   90.00
_cell.angle_gamma   90.00
#
_symmetry.space_group_name_H-M   'P 1'
#
loop_
_entity.id
_entity.type
_entity.pdbx_description
1 polymer ?
#
loop_
_entity_poly.entity_id
_entity_poly.type
_entity_poly.pdbx_seq_one_letter_code
_entity_poly.pdbx_strand_id
1 'polypeptide(L)'
;MNTRTYDTADARWAAVRARDTAADGRFVYATRTTGVYRQPSSAARLPKRENVEFFDSAEAAEALGYRRSRRAHGDQASTAAEHAALVARACRLIEAAETPPTLANLAARVGMSPYHFHRVFKAETGLTPRAYGAAWRARKLREELSSPQASITSAIYGAGFNSDGRFYEAAGQRLGMRPRDWRAGGAGSIIRFAVGQCALGAILVAQSQRGICAILLGDDPDRLSRELQDQFPKAEIIGGDGEFERLVAAVVGFVEAPSVGLHLPLDVQGTAFQERVWRVLREIPPGTTVSYADVAARIGASRATRAVAQACGANHIAVAIPCHRVVRRNGELGGYRWGVDRKRELLRREAAR
;
A
#
# COMPACT_ATOMS: atom_id res chain seq x y z
N MET A 1 35.76 -27.63 22.61
CA MET A 1 34.78 -28.75 22.57
C MET A 1 33.52 -28.23 21.91
N ASN A 2 33.25 -28.61 20.66
CA ASN A 2 32.08 -28.17 19.90
C ASN A 2 30.80 -28.65 20.58
N THR A 3 29.95 -27.71 20.97
CA THR A 3 28.59 -27.94 21.47
C THR A 3 27.77 -28.70 20.43
N ARG A 4 27.49 -29.98 20.71
CA ARG A 4 26.57 -30.86 19.97
C ARG A 4 25.13 -30.35 20.08
N THR A 5 24.71 -29.51 19.14
CA THR A 5 23.49 -28.69 19.27
C THR A 5 22.18 -29.48 19.11
N TYR A 6 22.19 -30.72 18.57
CA TYR A 6 20.96 -31.48 18.24
C TYR A 6 21.01 -32.98 18.59
N ASP A 7 21.78 -33.38 19.60
CA ASP A 7 21.97 -34.81 19.91
C ASP A 7 20.82 -35.43 20.72
N THR A 8 19.95 -34.61 21.33
CA THR A 8 18.80 -35.08 22.11
C THR A 8 17.48 -34.83 21.39
N ALA A 9 16.50 -35.71 21.64
CA ALA A 9 15.15 -35.55 21.08
C ALA A 9 14.48 -34.23 21.52
N ASP A 10 14.81 -33.72 22.71
CA ASP A 10 14.28 -32.46 23.22
C ASP A 10 14.91 -31.25 22.53
N ALA A 11 16.22 -31.28 22.26
CA ALA A 11 16.89 -30.25 21.48
C ALA A 11 16.36 -30.21 20.04
N ARG A 12 16.16 -31.38 19.41
CA ARG A 12 15.53 -31.50 18.09
C ARG A 12 14.10 -30.97 18.10
N TRP A 13 13.33 -31.25 19.14
CA TRP A 13 11.97 -30.73 19.26
C TRP A 13 11.92 -29.22 19.47
N ALA A 14 12.83 -28.66 20.26
CA ALA A 14 12.97 -27.22 20.43
C ALA A 14 13.27 -26.52 19.09
N ALA A 15 14.19 -27.08 18.30
CA ALA A 15 14.52 -26.58 16.95
C ALA A 15 13.32 -26.63 16.00
N VAL A 16 12.53 -27.72 16.00
CA VAL A 16 11.29 -27.83 15.22
C VAL A 16 10.25 -26.80 15.65
N ARG A 17 10.10 -26.55 16.96
CA ARG A 17 9.18 -25.53 17.48
C ARG A 17 9.61 -24.11 17.10
N ALA A 18 10.91 -23.85 17.12
CA ALA A 18 11.52 -22.57 16.75
C ALA A 18 11.57 -22.37 15.23
N ARG A 19 11.34 -23.41 14.43
CA ARG A 19 11.53 -23.43 12.96
C ARG A 19 12.93 -23.00 12.57
N ASP A 20 13.91 -23.53 13.28
CA ASP A 20 15.32 -23.20 13.11
C ASP A 20 15.85 -23.69 11.76
N THR A 21 16.25 -22.76 10.89
CA THR A 21 16.85 -23.07 9.59
C THR A 21 18.26 -23.62 9.69
N ALA A 22 18.99 -23.36 10.79
CA ALA A 22 20.32 -23.91 11.03
C ALA A 22 20.29 -25.40 11.42
N ALA A 23 19.11 -25.93 11.73
CA ALA A 23 18.88 -27.35 11.99
C ALA A 23 18.56 -28.13 10.70
N ASP A 24 18.22 -27.46 9.60
CA ASP A 24 17.97 -28.11 8.32
C ASP A 24 19.23 -28.83 7.82
N GLY A 25 19.05 -30.04 7.31
CA GLY A 25 20.16 -30.90 6.86
C GLY A 25 20.95 -31.58 7.97
N ARG A 26 20.69 -31.28 9.25
CA ARG A 26 21.30 -31.99 10.39
C ARG A 26 20.43 -33.12 10.95
N PHE A 27 19.11 -33.00 10.83
CA PHE A 27 18.14 -34.06 11.11
C PHE A 27 16.82 -33.75 10.40
N VAL A 28 15.94 -34.75 10.30
CA VAL A 28 14.55 -34.57 9.85
C VAL A 28 13.59 -35.10 10.91
N TYR A 29 12.35 -34.61 10.89
CA TYR A 29 11.29 -35.14 11.75
C TYR A 29 10.16 -35.75 10.92
N ALA A 30 9.71 -36.93 11.31
CA ALA A 30 8.59 -37.62 10.69
C ALA A 30 7.37 -37.65 11.60
N THR A 31 6.19 -37.63 10.99
CA THR A 31 4.92 -37.75 11.69
C THR A 31 4.35 -39.15 11.48
N ARG A 32 4.30 -39.97 12.54
CA ARG A 32 3.87 -41.38 12.50
C ARG A 32 2.50 -41.56 11.86
N THR A 33 1.54 -40.72 12.24
CA THR A 33 0.15 -40.79 11.77
C THR A 33 -0.03 -40.46 10.30
N THR A 34 0.86 -39.67 9.70
CA THR A 34 0.75 -39.29 8.27
C THR A 34 1.76 -39.99 7.38
N GLY A 35 2.76 -40.67 7.94
CA GLY A 35 3.85 -41.29 7.17
C GLY A 35 4.68 -40.27 6.37
N VAL A 36 4.83 -39.04 6.88
CA VAL A 36 5.49 -37.93 6.17
C VAL A 36 6.62 -37.34 7.01
N TYR A 37 7.80 -37.15 6.40
CA TYR A 37 8.94 -36.46 7.03
C TYR A 37 9.16 -35.03 6.47
N ARG A 38 9.73 -34.15 7.30
CA ARG A 38 9.95 -32.72 7.04
C ARG A 38 11.28 -32.24 7.63
N GLN A 39 11.77 -31.14 7.08
CA GLN A 39 12.89 -30.37 7.63
C GLN A 39 12.43 -29.57 8.88
N PRO A 40 13.32 -29.34 9.87
CA PRO A 40 13.02 -28.56 11.07
C PRO A 40 12.42 -27.17 10.82
N SER A 41 12.83 -26.48 9.76
CA SER A 41 12.31 -25.16 9.36
C SER A 41 10.88 -25.17 8.80
N SER A 42 10.26 -26.34 8.62
CA SER A 42 8.99 -26.46 7.89
C SER A 42 7.86 -25.60 8.48
N ALA A 43 7.22 -24.80 7.62
CA ALA A 43 6.06 -23.98 7.98
C ALA A 43 4.76 -24.79 8.20
N ALA A 44 4.80 -26.12 8.11
CA ALA A 44 3.65 -26.99 8.37
C ALA A 44 3.12 -26.81 9.81
N ARG A 45 1.83 -27.11 10.00
CA ARG A 45 1.25 -27.18 11.35
C ARG A 45 2.00 -28.24 12.14
N LEU A 46 2.48 -27.88 13.32
CA LEU A 46 3.22 -28.79 14.17
C LEU A 46 2.34 -29.99 14.57
N PRO A 47 2.80 -31.23 14.34
CA PRO A 47 2.14 -32.43 14.86
C PRO A 47 2.23 -32.48 16.39
N LYS A 48 1.39 -33.30 17.03
CA LYS A 48 1.54 -33.58 18.47
C LYS A 48 2.88 -34.27 18.71
N ARG A 49 3.60 -33.88 19.77
CA ARG A 49 4.95 -34.39 20.10
C ARG A 49 5.03 -35.92 20.19
N GLU A 50 3.98 -36.56 20.68
CA GLU A 50 3.84 -38.03 20.78
C GLU A 50 3.88 -38.74 19.41
N ASN A 51 3.50 -38.05 18.34
CA ASN A 51 3.44 -38.58 16.98
C ASN A 51 4.69 -38.24 16.16
N VAL A 52 5.74 -37.70 16.79
CA VAL A 52 6.96 -37.23 16.13
C VAL A 52 8.11 -38.16 16.40
N GLU A 53 8.79 -38.54 15.32
CA GLU A 53 10.01 -39.33 15.32
C GLU A 53 11.11 -38.54 14.62
N PHE A 54 12.36 -38.64 15.09
CA PHE A 54 13.50 -37.91 14.52
C PHE A 54 14.46 -38.86 13.85
N PHE A 55 14.99 -38.46 12.71
CA PHE A 55 15.99 -39.19 11.94
C PHE A 55 17.19 -38.30 11.67
N ASP A 56 18.39 -38.88 11.70
CA ASP A 56 19.63 -38.13 11.47
C ASP A 56 19.76 -37.67 10.00
N SER A 57 19.07 -38.36 9.08
CA SER A 57 19.05 -37.99 7.67
C SER A 57 17.70 -38.30 7.00
N ALA A 58 17.50 -37.76 5.80
CA ALA A 58 16.30 -38.02 5.00
C ALA A 58 16.24 -39.49 4.54
N GLU A 59 17.38 -40.06 4.20
CA GLU A 59 17.53 -41.44 3.74
C GLU A 59 17.12 -42.44 4.84
N ALA A 60 17.47 -42.15 6.10
CA ALA A 60 17.05 -42.96 7.24
C ALA A 60 15.53 -42.97 7.44
N ALA A 61 14.86 -41.84 7.19
CA ALA A 61 13.40 -41.77 7.24
C ALA A 61 12.75 -42.54 6.06
N GLU A 62 13.30 -42.43 4.87
CA GLU A 62 12.80 -43.10 3.67
C GLU A 62 12.96 -44.63 3.73
N ALA A 63 14.06 -45.12 4.32
CA ALA A 63 14.28 -46.55 4.56
C ALA A 63 13.19 -47.19 5.44
N LEU A 64 12.54 -46.41 6.31
CA LEU A 64 11.42 -46.85 7.14
C LEU A 64 10.04 -46.54 6.52
N GLY A 65 10.00 -46.18 5.24
CA GLY A 65 8.77 -45.97 4.49
C GLY A 65 8.13 -44.59 4.67
N TYR A 66 8.80 -43.64 5.32
CA TYR A 66 8.30 -42.26 5.41
C TYR A 66 8.52 -41.53 4.08
N ARG A 67 7.49 -40.82 3.62
CA ARG A 67 7.57 -40.03 2.38
C ARG A 67 7.92 -38.58 2.65
N ARG A 68 8.76 -37.98 1.80
CA ARG A 68 9.08 -36.55 1.90
C ARG A 68 7.82 -35.71 1.76
N SER A 69 7.66 -34.70 2.63
CA SER A 69 6.56 -33.76 2.48
C SER A 69 6.70 -32.96 1.19
N ARG A 70 5.64 -32.93 0.38
CA ARG A 70 5.48 -32.06 -0.81
C ARG A 70 5.47 -30.55 -0.51
N ARG A 71 5.85 -30.14 0.71
CA ARG A 71 5.93 -28.77 1.18
C ARG A 71 7.31 -28.56 1.82
N ALA A 72 8.37 -28.70 1.03
CA ALA A 72 9.72 -28.36 1.50
C ALA A 72 9.88 -26.82 1.56
N HIS A 73 10.66 -26.31 2.50
CA HIS A 73 10.86 -24.86 2.66
C HIS A 73 11.65 -24.26 1.47
N GLY A 74 12.55 -25.03 0.86
CA GLY A 74 13.18 -24.68 -0.42
C GLY A 74 12.20 -24.62 -1.59
N ASP A 75 11.16 -25.46 -1.55
CA ASP A 75 10.04 -25.42 -2.50
C ASP A 75 9.23 -24.15 -2.33
N GLN A 76 9.10 -23.57 -1.13
CA GLN A 76 8.29 -22.35 -0.94
C GLN A 76 8.95 -21.10 -1.50
N ALA A 77 10.28 -20.97 -1.39
CA ALA A 77 11.02 -19.88 -2.02
C ALA A 77 11.02 -20.03 -3.56
N SER A 78 11.22 -21.26 -4.06
CA SER A 78 11.09 -21.59 -5.50
C SER A 78 9.67 -21.35 -6.00
N THR A 79 8.66 -21.84 -5.29
CA THR A 79 7.22 -21.68 -5.59
C THR A 79 6.81 -20.22 -5.53
N ALA A 80 7.33 -19.42 -4.59
CA ALA A 80 7.05 -17.98 -4.53
C ALA A 80 7.68 -17.24 -5.73
N ALA A 81 8.91 -17.59 -6.11
CA ALA A 81 9.56 -17.04 -7.30
C ALA A 81 8.84 -17.47 -8.59
N GLU A 82 8.41 -18.73 -8.69
CA GLU A 82 7.60 -19.27 -9.79
C GLU A 82 6.23 -18.59 -9.86
N HIS A 83 5.56 -18.40 -8.72
CA HIS A 83 4.29 -17.67 -8.65
C HIS A 83 4.45 -16.21 -9.07
N ALA A 84 5.52 -15.53 -8.64
CA ALA A 84 5.83 -14.17 -9.08
C ALA A 84 6.08 -14.11 -10.60
N ALA A 85 6.82 -15.08 -11.16
CA ALA A 85 7.07 -15.17 -12.60
C ALA A 85 5.77 -15.43 -13.39
N LEU A 86 4.90 -16.30 -12.89
CA LEU A 86 3.60 -16.61 -13.50
C LEU A 86 2.63 -15.43 -13.41
N VAL A 87 2.61 -14.71 -12.29
CA VAL A 87 1.83 -13.46 -12.13
C VAL A 87 2.35 -12.37 -13.06
N ALA A 88 3.67 -12.18 -13.19
CA ALA A 88 4.25 -11.24 -14.14
C ALA A 88 3.90 -11.59 -15.60
N ARG A 89 3.87 -12.88 -15.96
CA ARG A 89 3.39 -13.34 -17.27
C ARG A 89 1.91 -13.03 -17.47
N ALA A 90 1.08 -13.23 -16.45
CA ALA A 90 -0.34 -12.88 -16.50
C ALA A 90 -0.57 -11.37 -16.63
N CYS A 91 0.21 -10.54 -15.93
CA CYS A 91 0.20 -9.08 -16.10
C CYS A 91 0.48 -8.70 -17.55
N ARG A 92 1.57 -9.20 -18.16
CA ARG A 92 1.87 -8.95 -19.59
C ARG A 92 0.74 -9.37 -20.53
N LEU A 93 0.07 -10.49 -20.26
CA LEU A 93 -1.09 -10.94 -21.06
C LEU A 93 -2.29 -10.00 -20.92
N ILE A 94 -2.52 -9.44 -19.74
CA ILE A 94 -3.57 -8.43 -19.50
C ILE A 94 -3.22 -7.13 -20.21
N GLU A 95 -1.93 -6.77 -20.24
CA GLU A 95 -1.42 -5.52 -20.79
C GLU A 95 -1.45 -5.50 -22.32
N ALA A 96 -1.19 -6.65 -22.95
CA ALA A 96 -1.19 -6.84 -24.41
C ALA A 96 -2.57 -7.11 -25.02
N ALA A 97 -3.59 -7.43 -24.21
CA ALA A 97 -4.91 -7.82 -24.71
C ALA A 97 -5.81 -6.59 -24.99
N GLU A 98 -6.27 -6.46 -26.23
CA GLU A 98 -7.24 -5.42 -26.65
C GLU A 98 -8.54 -5.50 -25.85
N THR A 99 -9.12 -6.70 -25.75
CA THR A 99 -10.32 -6.97 -24.94
C THR A 99 -9.96 -7.62 -23.60
N PRO A 100 -10.71 -7.36 -22.50
CA PRO A 100 -10.40 -7.93 -21.21
C PRO A 100 -10.46 -9.47 -21.20
N PRO A 101 -9.34 -10.18 -21.00
CA PRO A 101 -9.37 -11.64 -20.95
C PRO A 101 -10.09 -12.09 -19.67
N THR A 102 -10.86 -13.17 -19.79
CA THR A 102 -11.58 -13.75 -18.64
C THR A 102 -10.59 -14.40 -17.67
N LEU A 103 -11.00 -14.56 -16.41
CA LEU A 103 -10.20 -15.24 -15.38
C LEU A 103 -9.82 -16.66 -15.81
N ALA A 104 -10.74 -17.37 -16.47
CA ALA A 104 -10.50 -18.73 -16.96
C ALA A 104 -9.42 -18.75 -18.05
N ASN A 105 -9.44 -17.81 -18.99
CA ASN A 105 -8.45 -17.71 -20.06
C ASN A 105 -7.06 -17.33 -19.53
N LEU A 106 -6.98 -16.42 -18.55
CA LEU A 106 -5.73 -16.06 -17.90
C LEU A 106 -5.14 -17.26 -17.13
N ALA A 107 -5.98 -17.96 -16.37
CA ALA A 107 -5.56 -19.11 -15.57
C ALA A 107 -5.07 -20.27 -16.46
N ALA A 108 -5.76 -20.56 -17.57
CA ALA A 108 -5.35 -21.57 -18.54
C ALA A 108 -3.98 -21.25 -19.16
N ARG A 109 -3.72 -19.98 -19.52
CA ARG A 109 -2.44 -19.54 -20.12
C ARG A 109 -1.26 -19.56 -19.15
N VAL A 110 -1.51 -19.59 -17.84
CA VAL A 110 -0.46 -19.75 -16.81
C VAL A 110 -0.48 -21.14 -16.18
N GLY A 111 -1.24 -22.09 -16.73
CA GLY A 111 -1.26 -23.49 -16.28
C GLY A 111 -1.89 -23.70 -14.90
N MET A 112 -2.77 -22.80 -14.45
CA MET A 112 -3.40 -22.87 -13.13
C MET A 112 -4.92 -23.01 -13.21
N SER A 113 -5.53 -23.52 -12.14
CA SER A 113 -6.98 -23.44 -11.97
C SER A 113 -7.43 -21.99 -11.71
N PRO A 114 -8.62 -21.57 -12.15
CA PRO A 114 -9.09 -20.18 -12.00
C PRO A 114 -9.12 -19.68 -10.55
N TYR A 115 -9.52 -20.55 -9.63
CA TYR A 115 -9.61 -20.22 -8.20
C TYR A 115 -8.22 -20.07 -7.56
N HIS A 116 -7.27 -20.94 -7.92
CA HIS A 116 -5.90 -20.88 -7.43
C HIS A 116 -5.18 -19.64 -7.95
N PHE A 117 -5.26 -19.39 -9.27
CA PHE A 117 -4.71 -18.21 -9.92
C PHE A 117 -5.23 -16.91 -9.29
N HIS A 118 -6.55 -16.80 -9.05
CA HIS A 118 -7.12 -15.60 -8.43
C HIS A 118 -6.52 -15.30 -7.04
N ARG A 119 -6.29 -16.34 -6.22
CA ARG A 119 -5.70 -16.19 -4.89
C ARG A 119 -4.22 -15.82 -4.94
N VAL A 120 -3.46 -16.46 -5.82
CA VAL A 120 -2.02 -16.17 -6.01
C VAL A 120 -1.84 -14.75 -6.56
N PHE A 121 -2.57 -14.38 -7.61
CA PHE A 121 -2.51 -13.04 -8.19
C PHE A 121 -2.85 -11.94 -7.19
N LYS A 122 -3.88 -12.15 -6.34
CA LYS A 122 -4.25 -11.19 -5.29
C LYS A 122 -3.23 -11.13 -4.15
N ALA A 123 -2.56 -12.24 -3.83
CA ALA A 123 -1.51 -12.25 -2.82
C ALA A 123 -0.26 -11.49 -3.28
N GLU A 124 0.13 -11.65 -4.55
CA GLU A 124 1.32 -11.02 -5.13
C GLU A 124 1.10 -9.54 -5.51
N THR A 125 -0.03 -9.21 -6.16
CA THR A 125 -0.27 -7.84 -6.67
C THR A 125 -1.12 -6.97 -5.74
N GLY A 126 -1.74 -7.55 -4.72
CA GLY A 126 -2.74 -6.88 -3.88
C GLY A 126 -4.09 -6.63 -4.57
N LEU A 127 -4.22 -6.90 -5.87
CA LEU A 127 -5.41 -6.66 -6.69
C LEU A 127 -5.94 -7.96 -7.28
N THR A 128 -7.22 -7.99 -7.67
CA THR A 128 -7.75 -9.10 -8.48
C THR A 128 -7.33 -8.92 -9.94
N PRO A 129 -7.23 -9.99 -10.76
CA PRO A 129 -6.90 -9.86 -12.19
C PRO A 129 -7.80 -8.87 -12.93
N ARG A 130 -9.10 -8.84 -12.59
CA ARG A 130 -10.08 -7.88 -13.14
C ARG A 130 -9.77 -6.45 -12.71
N ALA A 131 -9.45 -6.23 -11.43
CA ALA A 131 -9.10 -4.90 -10.91
C ALA A 131 -7.76 -4.41 -11.48
N TYR A 132 -6.76 -5.29 -11.62
CA TYR A 132 -5.48 -4.98 -12.26
C TYR A 132 -5.67 -4.59 -13.72
N GLY A 133 -6.44 -5.38 -14.49
CA GLY A 133 -6.73 -5.06 -15.89
C GLY A 133 -7.56 -3.79 -16.08
N ALA A 134 -8.46 -3.46 -15.15
CA ALA A 134 -9.17 -2.19 -15.14
C ALA A 134 -8.24 -1.02 -14.83
N ALA A 135 -7.33 -1.18 -13.86
CA ALA A 135 -6.33 -0.16 -13.50
C ALA A 135 -5.31 0.07 -14.61
N TRP A 136 -4.84 -1.00 -15.26
CA TRP A 136 -3.94 -0.91 -16.42
C TRP A 136 -4.61 -0.23 -17.60
N ARG A 137 -5.86 -0.62 -17.96
CA ARG A 137 -6.59 0.06 -19.04
C ARG A 137 -6.87 1.51 -18.72
N ALA A 138 -7.20 1.83 -17.47
CA ALA A 138 -7.34 3.21 -17.04
C ALA A 138 -5.99 3.98 -17.16
N ARG A 139 -4.85 3.32 -16.90
CA ARG A 139 -3.51 3.89 -17.09
C ARG A 139 -3.16 4.06 -18.57
N LYS A 140 -3.36 3.05 -19.40
CA LYS A 140 -3.14 3.09 -20.86
C LYS A 140 -4.03 4.14 -21.53
N LEU A 141 -5.30 4.23 -21.13
CA LEU A 141 -6.21 5.29 -21.56
C LEU A 141 -5.70 6.69 -21.15
N ARG A 142 -5.13 6.86 -19.95
CA ARG A 142 -4.48 8.12 -19.55
C ARG A 142 -3.25 8.44 -20.41
N GLU A 143 -2.45 7.44 -20.74
CA GLU A 143 -1.25 7.58 -21.58
C GLU A 143 -1.61 7.91 -23.04
N GLU A 144 -2.57 7.20 -23.64
CA GLU A 144 -3.03 7.43 -25.01
C GLU A 144 -3.78 8.77 -25.18
N LEU A 145 -4.53 9.19 -24.15
CA LEU A 145 -5.15 10.52 -24.11
C LEU A 145 -4.14 11.66 -23.86
N SER A 146 -2.86 11.34 -23.59
CA SER A 146 -1.78 12.33 -23.47
C SER A 146 -1.09 12.60 -24.82
N SER A 147 -1.40 11.85 -25.88
CA SER A 147 -0.90 12.09 -27.24
C SER A 147 -1.68 13.22 -27.94
N PRO A 148 -1.03 14.25 -28.50
CA PRO A 148 -1.68 15.49 -29.00
C PRO A 148 -2.68 15.33 -30.17
N GLN A 149 -2.76 14.16 -30.81
CA GLN A 149 -3.46 13.98 -32.10
C GLN A 149 -4.63 12.98 -32.06
N ALA A 150 -4.98 12.39 -30.90
CA ALA A 150 -6.01 11.35 -30.84
C ALA A 150 -7.42 11.92 -30.62
N SER A 151 -8.36 11.60 -31.52
CA SER A 151 -9.77 11.96 -31.36
C SER A 151 -10.42 11.15 -30.23
N ILE A 152 -11.31 11.80 -29.48
CA ILE A 152 -12.01 11.22 -28.31
C ILE A 152 -12.74 9.91 -28.66
N THR A 153 -13.19 9.80 -29.91
CA THR A 153 -13.91 8.64 -30.42
C THR A 153 -12.95 7.46 -30.66
N SER A 154 -11.73 7.68 -31.17
CA SER A 154 -10.77 6.60 -31.42
C SER A 154 -10.17 6.01 -30.13
N ALA A 155 -9.99 6.82 -29.08
CA ALA A 155 -9.49 6.36 -27.77
C ALA A 155 -10.51 5.49 -27.00
N ILE A 156 -11.81 5.70 -27.22
CA ILE A 156 -12.89 4.89 -26.61
C ILE A 156 -13.01 3.53 -27.31
N TYR A 157 -12.90 3.52 -28.65
CA TYR A 157 -12.89 2.28 -29.45
C TYR A 157 -11.59 1.47 -29.25
N GLY A 158 -10.42 2.11 -29.17
CA GLY A 158 -9.12 1.46 -28.94
C GLY A 158 -8.96 0.83 -27.55
N ALA A 159 -9.76 1.26 -26.57
CA ALA A 159 -9.76 0.72 -25.21
C ALA A 159 -10.80 -0.40 -24.98
N GLY A 160 -11.59 -0.77 -26.01
CA GLY A 160 -12.48 -1.93 -25.99
C GLY A 160 -13.78 -1.77 -25.19
N PHE A 161 -14.27 -0.54 -24.99
CA PHE A 161 -15.49 -0.27 -24.22
C PHE A 161 -16.67 0.08 -25.14
N ASN A 162 -17.58 -0.87 -25.36
CA ASN A 162 -18.85 -0.59 -26.03
C ASN A 162 -19.80 0.20 -25.11
N SER A 163 -20.40 1.23 -25.70
CA SER A 163 -21.23 2.26 -25.10
C SER A 163 -22.50 1.73 -24.45
N ASP A 164 -22.74 2.07 -23.18
CA ASP A 164 -24.10 2.16 -22.66
C ASP A 164 -24.20 3.20 -21.52
N GLY A 165 -25.17 4.10 -21.67
CA GLY A 165 -25.32 5.36 -20.92
C GLY A 165 -25.55 5.25 -19.41
N ARG A 166 -25.62 4.04 -18.85
CA ARG A 166 -25.79 3.80 -17.40
C ARG A 166 -24.51 3.98 -16.57
N PHE A 167 -23.36 4.19 -17.20
CA PHE A 167 -22.10 4.48 -16.49
C PHE A 167 -22.02 5.93 -15.98
N TYR A 168 -22.63 6.90 -16.67
CA TYR A 168 -22.54 8.31 -16.28
C TYR A 168 -23.18 8.60 -14.92
N GLU A 169 -24.24 7.86 -14.54
CA GLU A 169 -24.87 7.97 -13.21
C GLU A 169 -24.06 7.30 -12.10
N ALA A 170 -23.45 6.13 -12.36
CA ALA A 170 -22.70 5.39 -11.35
C ALA A 170 -21.27 5.91 -11.12
N ALA A 171 -20.67 6.57 -12.12
CA ALA A 171 -19.34 7.17 -12.02
C ALA A 171 -19.34 8.42 -11.12
N GLY A 172 -20.41 9.21 -11.13
CA GLY A 172 -20.53 10.42 -10.29
C GLY A 172 -20.53 10.14 -8.79
N GLN A 173 -21.14 9.02 -8.35
CA GLN A 173 -21.27 8.69 -6.93
C GLN A 173 -20.05 7.94 -6.34
N ARG A 174 -19.14 7.39 -7.16
CA ARG A 174 -17.96 6.62 -6.70
C ARG A 174 -16.61 7.32 -6.88
N LEU A 175 -16.54 8.44 -7.62
CA LEU A 175 -15.29 9.11 -7.98
C LEU A 175 -15.16 10.54 -7.45
N GLY A 176 -16.16 11.08 -6.73
CA GLY A 176 -16.08 12.42 -6.16
C GLY A 176 -15.98 13.58 -7.17
N MET A 177 -15.90 13.31 -8.48
CA MET A 177 -15.90 14.24 -9.62
C MET A 177 -16.52 13.60 -10.89
N ARG A 178 -16.97 14.42 -11.84
CA ARG A 178 -17.42 13.97 -13.17
C ARG A 178 -16.18 13.68 -14.04
N PRO A 179 -16.20 12.64 -14.91
CA PRO A 179 -15.05 12.26 -15.75
C PRO A 179 -14.47 13.38 -16.66
N ARG A 180 -15.25 14.44 -16.95
CA ARG A 180 -14.80 15.62 -17.71
C ARG A 180 -13.78 16.48 -16.94
N ASP A 181 -13.92 16.61 -15.64
CA ASP A 181 -13.07 17.47 -14.80
C ASP A 181 -11.73 16.79 -14.50
N TRP A 182 -11.74 15.45 -14.52
CA TRP A 182 -10.52 14.64 -14.42
C TRP A 182 -9.71 14.65 -15.73
N ARG A 183 -10.39 14.78 -16.89
CA ARG A 183 -9.81 14.87 -18.25
C ARG A 183 -8.88 16.06 -18.43
N ALA A 184 -8.98 17.03 -17.53
CA ALA A 184 -8.30 18.31 -17.60
C ALA A 184 -6.94 18.33 -16.90
N GLY A 185 -6.64 17.44 -15.94
CA GLY A 185 -5.45 17.57 -15.07
C GLY A 185 -5.37 18.91 -14.32
N GLY A 186 -6.53 19.55 -14.11
CA GLY A 186 -6.62 20.94 -13.69
C GLY A 186 -6.85 21.94 -14.83
N ALA A 187 -6.97 21.54 -16.11
CA ALA A 187 -7.30 22.48 -17.19
C ALA A 187 -8.65 23.18 -16.90
N GLY A 188 -8.57 24.48 -16.63
CA GLY A 188 -9.69 25.31 -16.16
C GLY A 188 -9.90 25.36 -14.65
N SER A 189 -9.09 24.64 -13.86
CA SER A 189 -9.06 24.71 -12.39
C SER A 189 -7.99 25.71 -11.96
N ILE A 190 -8.45 26.81 -11.38
CA ILE A 190 -7.60 27.81 -10.73
C ILE A 190 -7.23 27.28 -9.34
N ILE A 191 -5.93 27.21 -9.06
CA ILE A 191 -5.40 26.92 -7.72
C ILE A 191 -4.77 28.19 -7.19
N ARG A 192 -5.35 28.73 -6.12
CA ARG A 192 -4.74 29.83 -5.37
C ARG A 192 -3.71 29.24 -4.43
N PHE A 193 -2.52 29.81 -4.39
CA PHE A 193 -1.50 29.43 -3.42
C PHE A 193 -0.81 30.65 -2.82
N ALA A 194 -0.24 30.43 -1.64
CA ALA A 194 0.66 31.37 -1.01
C ALA A 194 1.69 30.58 -0.21
N VAL A 195 2.85 31.20 -0.04
CA VAL A 195 3.92 30.69 0.80
C VAL A 195 4.08 31.63 1.99
N GLY A 196 4.13 31.05 3.18
CA GLY A 196 4.36 31.75 4.43
C GLY A 196 5.50 31.11 5.21
N GLN A 197 5.69 31.60 6.44
CA GLN A 197 6.62 31.03 7.40
C GLN A 197 5.88 30.59 8.65
N CYS A 198 6.33 29.49 9.24
CA CYS A 198 5.89 28.99 10.52
C CYS A 198 7.09 28.45 11.30
N ALA A 199 6.90 28.08 12.55
CA ALA A 199 7.95 27.53 13.40
C ALA A 199 8.45 26.14 12.94
N LEU A 200 7.82 25.52 11.94
CA LEU A 200 8.31 24.31 11.25
C LEU A 200 9.01 24.63 9.92
N GLY A 201 9.29 25.90 9.62
CA GLY A 201 9.92 26.37 8.39
C GLY A 201 8.92 27.00 7.41
N ALA A 202 9.28 26.99 6.12
CA ALA A 202 8.41 27.43 5.05
C ALA A 202 7.15 26.56 4.97
N ILE A 203 6.01 27.21 4.75
CA ILE A 203 4.71 26.55 4.59
C ILE A 203 4.05 27.05 3.30
N LEU A 204 3.63 26.13 2.45
CA LEU A 204 2.81 26.43 1.27
C LEU A 204 1.39 25.97 1.52
N VAL A 205 0.42 26.84 1.27
CA VAL A 205 -1.00 26.51 1.32
C VAL A 205 -1.59 26.71 -0.07
N ALA A 206 -2.34 25.74 -0.55
CA ALA A 206 -3.02 25.79 -1.84
C ALA A 206 -4.49 25.40 -1.71
N GLN A 207 -5.34 26.11 -2.42
CA GLN A 207 -6.80 25.94 -2.43
C GLN A 207 -7.32 25.81 -3.85
N SER A 208 -8.14 24.78 -4.06
CA SER A 208 -9.00 24.64 -5.24
C SER A 208 -10.38 25.25 -4.98
N GLN A 209 -11.24 25.25 -5.98
CA GLN A 209 -12.64 25.67 -5.82
C GLN A 209 -13.44 24.87 -4.77
N ARG A 210 -12.95 23.70 -4.36
CA ARG A 210 -13.62 22.81 -3.39
C ARG A 210 -13.10 22.96 -1.96
N GLY A 211 -11.89 23.52 -1.78
CA GLY A 211 -11.23 23.61 -0.48
C GLY A 211 -9.71 23.49 -0.57
N ILE A 212 -9.08 23.32 0.60
CA ILE A 212 -7.61 23.18 0.71
C ILE A 212 -7.18 21.87 0.06
N CYS A 213 -6.41 21.97 -1.02
CA CYS A 213 -5.90 20.82 -1.76
C CYS A 213 -4.44 20.47 -1.38
N ALA A 214 -3.68 21.43 -0.84
CA ALA A 214 -2.32 21.20 -0.35
C ALA A 214 -1.96 22.07 0.85
N ILE A 215 -1.25 21.47 1.82
CA ILE A 215 -0.50 22.14 2.88
C ILE A 215 0.85 21.44 2.93
N LEU A 216 1.91 22.10 2.48
CA LEU A 216 3.26 21.56 2.38
C LEU A 216 4.19 22.28 3.36
N LEU A 217 5.13 21.56 3.96
CA LEU A 217 6.13 22.09 4.89
C LEU A 217 7.53 21.82 4.36
N GLY A 218 8.46 22.76 4.53
CA GLY A 218 9.84 22.57 4.11
C GLY A 218 10.74 23.71 4.56
N ASP A 219 11.99 23.67 4.11
CA ASP A 219 12.96 24.74 4.39
C ASP A 219 13.14 25.67 3.18
N ASP A 220 12.81 25.20 1.98
CA ASP A 220 12.95 25.90 0.71
C ASP A 220 11.57 26.20 0.07
N PRO A 221 11.11 27.47 0.10
CA PRO A 221 9.91 27.94 -0.59
C PRO A 221 9.79 27.56 -2.07
N ASP A 222 10.90 27.60 -2.81
CA ASP A 222 10.90 27.33 -4.25
C ASP A 222 10.66 25.85 -4.52
N ARG A 223 11.21 24.99 -3.67
CA ARG A 223 10.95 23.54 -3.72
C ARG A 223 9.48 23.22 -3.45
N LEU A 224 8.84 23.90 -2.50
CA LEU A 224 7.42 23.72 -2.24
C LEU A 224 6.55 24.15 -3.43
N SER A 225 6.91 25.27 -4.06
CA SER A 225 6.21 25.77 -5.25
C SER A 225 6.34 24.82 -6.44
N ARG A 226 7.54 24.26 -6.67
CA ARG A 226 7.76 23.21 -7.68
C ARG A 226 6.94 21.94 -7.38
N GLU A 227 6.89 21.50 -6.12
CA GLU A 227 6.09 20.34 -5.72
C GLU A 227 4.59 20.55 -5.99
N LEU A 228 4.07 21.77 -5.77
CA LEU A 228 2.70 22.12 -6.13
C LEU A 228 2.47 22.07 -7.65
N GLN A 229 3.40 22.60 -8.44
CA GLN A 229 3.34 22.56 -9.91
C GLN A 229 3.35 21.13 -10.44
N ASP A 230 4.22 20.27 -9.90
CA ASP A 230 4.29 18.84 -10.26
C ASP A 230 3.00 18.10 -9.89
N GLN A 231 2.34 18.50 -8.79
CA GLN A 231 1.08 17.93 -8.35
C GLN A 231 -0.09 18.35 -9.26
N PHE A 232 -0.05 19.58 -9.80
CA PHE A 232 -1.13 20.15 -10.61
C PHE A 232 -0.61 20.74 -11.94
N PRO A 233 -0.05 19.91 -12.83
CA PRO A 233 0.72 20.37 -14.00
C PRO A 233 -0.13 21.06 -15.09
N LYS A 234 -1.46 20.95 -15.03
CA LYS A 234 -2.37 21.63 -15.97
C LYS A 234 -3.29 22.64 -15.30
N ALA A 235 -3.10 22.90 -14.00
CA ALA A 235 -3.85 23.93 -13.29
C ALA A 235 -3.24 25.32 -13.53
N GLU A 236 -4.09 26.33 -13.53
CA GLU A 236 -3.62 27.71 -13.46
C GLU A 236 -3.31 28.03 -12.00
N ILE A 237 -2.03 28.17 -11.69
CA ILE A 237 -1.56 28.43 -10.33
C ILE A 237 -1.38 29.95 -10.19
N ILE A 238 -2.21 30.57 -9.35
CA ILE A 238 -2.22 32.01 -9.12
C ILE A 238 -1.89 32.35 -7.68
N GLY A 239 -1.30 33.52 -7.45
CA GLY A 239 -1.09 34.05 -6.12
C GLY A 239 -2.41 34.30 -5.37
N GLY A 240 -2.35 34.25 -4.04
CA GLY A 240 -3.46 34.62 -3.17
C GLY A 240 -3.86 36.08 -3.27
N ASP A 241 -5.13 36.35 -3.00
CA ASP A 241 -5.66 37.68 -2.70
C ASP A 241 -5.73 37.90 -1.17
N GLY A 242 -6.13 39.10 -0.73
CA GLY A 242 -6.21 39.42 0.70
C GLY A 242 -7.21 38.56 1.50
N GLU A 243 -8.18 37.91 0.85
CA GLU A 243 -9.05 36.93 1.51
C GLU A 243 -8.34 35.60 1.71
N PHE A 244 -7.62 35.16 0.69
CA PHE A 244 -6.78 33.98 0.74
C PHE A 244 -5.66 34.11 1.79
N GLU A 245 -5.07 35.30 1.97
CA GLU A 245 -4.07 35.54 3.02
C GLU A 245 -4.64 35.29 4.43
N ARG A 246 -5.90 35.66 4.69
CA ARG A 246 -6.55 35.35 5.98
C ARG A 246 -6.71 33.85 6.18
N LEU A 247 -7.03 33.12 5.11
CA LEU A 247 -7.10 31.66 5.13
C LEU A 247 -5.73 31.03 5.41
N VAL A 248 -4.67 31.56 4.79
CA VAL A 248 -3.29 31.11 5.02
C VAL A 248 -2.90 31.36 6.47
N ALA A 249 -3.20 32.53 7.02
CA ALA A 249 -2.95 32.85 8.43
C ALA A 249 -3.68 31.88 9.38
N ALA A 250 -4.92 31.50 9.08
CA ALA A 250 -5.66 30.51 9.86
C ALA A 250 -4.99 29.12 9.80
N VAL A 251 -4.51 28.71 8.61
CA VAL A 251 -3.75 27.46 8.45
C VAL A 251 -2.43 27.50 9.20
N VAL A 252 -1.68 28.60 9.13
CA VAL A 252 -0.43 28.79 9.90
C VAL A 252 -0.72 28.71 11.39
N GLY A 253 -1.72 29.44 11.90
CA GLY A 253 -2.12 29.38 13.30
C GLY A 253 -2.51 27.96 13.75
N PHE A 254 -3.17 27.19 12.89
CA PHE A 254 -3.46 25.79 13.15
C PHE A 254 -2.20 24.90 13.18
N VAL A 255 -1.22 25.14 12.31
CA VAL A 255 0.07 24.43 12.35
C VAL A 255 0.87 24.78 13.62
N GLU A 256 0.77 26.02 14.09
CA GLU A 256 1.37 26.45 15.37
C GLU A 256 0.68 25.78 16.57
N ALA A 257 -0.64 25.65 16.52
CA ALA A 257 -1.46 25.04 17.56
C ALA A 257 -2.35 23.88 17.03
N PRO A 258 -1.77 22.69 16.71
CA PRO A 258 -2.50 21.58 16.09
C PRO A 258 -3.69 21.05 16.89
N SER A 259 -3.73 21.32 18.21
CA SER A 259 -4.79 20.90 19.12
C SER A 259 -6.10 21.69 18.95
N VAL A 260 -6.09 22.84 18.26
CA VAL A 260 -7.30 23.66 18.02
C VAL A 260 -8.18 23.09 16.90
N GLY A 261 -7.59 22.30 16.00
CA GLY A 261 -8.28 21.77 14.82
C GLY A 261 -8.41 22.80 13.69
N LEU A 262 -8.61 22.30 12.46
CA LEU A 262 -8.82 23.13 11.27
C LEU A 262 -10.25 22.95 10.75
N HIS A 263 -11.04 24.03 10.80
CA HIS A 263 -12.43 24.06 10.36
C HIS A 263 -12.56 24.60 8.93
N LEU A 264 -11.74 24.08 8.01
CA LEU A 264 -11.78 24.45 6.58
C LEU A 264 -12.10 23.22 5.73
N PRO A 265 -12.82 23.39 4.60
CA PRO A 265 -13.08 22.30 3.67
C PRO A 265 -11.75 21.81 3.08
N LEU A 266 -11.54 20.49 3.09
CA LEU A 266 -10.37 19.85 2.51
C LEU A 266 -10.75 19.19 1.18
N ASP A 267 -10.02 19.52 0.14
CA ASP A 267 -10.12 18.89 -1.18
C ASP A 267 -9.07 17.77 -1.29
N VAL A 268 -9.36 16.65 -0.63
CA VAL A 268 -8.44 15.53 -0.52
C VAL A 268 -8.44 14.71 -1.82
N GLN A 269 -7.29 14.62 -2.49
CA GLN A 269 -7.13 13.90 -3.75
C GLN A 269 -6.25 12.66 -3.55
N GLY A 270 -6.80 11.46 -3.79
CA GLY A 270 -6.04 10.22 -3.71
C GLY A 270 -6.80 9.00 -4.23
N THR A 271 -6.13 7.85 -4.19
CA THR A 271 -6.79 6.57 -4.43
C THR A 271 -7.84 6.29 -3.34
N ALA A 272 -8.86 5.49 -3.66
CA ALA A 272 -9.86 5.06 -2.67
C ALA A 272 -9.23 4.43 -1.41
N PHE A 273 -8.06 3.78 -1.53
CA PHE A 273 -7.33 3.28 -0.37
C PHE A 273 -6.76 4.42 0.49
N GLN A 274 -6.10 5.40 -0.13
CA GLN A 274 -5.54 6.57 0.55
C GLN A 274 -6.63 7.39 1.24
N GLU A 275 -7.74 7.66 0.58
CA GLU A 275 -8.87 8.40 1.16
C GLU A 275 -9.41 7.74 2.43
N ARG A 276 -9.56 6.41 2.43
CA ARG A 276 -9.98 5.68 3.64
C ARG A 276 -8.96 5.80 4.77
N VAL A 277 -7.66 5.70 4.45
CA VAL A 277 -6.60 5.90 5.45
C VAL A 277 -6.68 7.30 6.02
N TRP A 278 -6.71 8.33 5.18
CA TRP A 278 -6.74 9.72 5.60
C TRP A 278 -7.99 10.09 6.39
N ARG A 279 -9.15 9.47 6.08
CA ARG A 279 -10.36 9.60 6.91
C ARG A 279 -10.11 9.09 8.34
N VAL A 280 -9.55 7.89 8.48
CA VAL A 280 -9.18 7.33 9.79
C VAL A 280 -8.13 8.19 10.50
N LEU A 281 -7.18 8.79 9.76
CA LEU A 281 -6.19 9.67 10.39
C LEU A 281 -6.84 10.88 11.04
N ARG A 282 -7.84 11.49 10.39
CA ARG A 282 -8.55 12.67 10.91
C ARG A 282 -9.35 12.38 12.18
N GLU A 283 -9.67 11.11 12.45
CA GLU A 283 -10.36 10.67 13.68
C GLU A 283 -9.40 10.49 14.87
N ILE A 284 -8.08 10.56 14.66
CA ILE A 284 -7.09 10.43 15.75
C ILE A 284 -7.03 11.76 16.51
N PRO A 285 -7.36 11.81 17.81
CA PRO A 285 -7.37 13.07 18.55
C PRO A 285 -5.96 13.62 18.79
N PRO A 286 -5.80 14.95 18.90
CA PRO A 286 -4.53 15.58 19.28
C PRO A 286 -3.99 15.01 20.60
N GLY A 287 -2.66 14.88 20.68
CA GLY A 287 -1.97 14.37 21.88
C GLY A 287 -1.99 12.85 22.00
N THR A 288 -2.62 12.15 21.06
CA THR A 288 -2.62 10.69 21.00
C THR A 288 -1.90 10.18 19.76
N THR A 289 -1.31 8.99 19.89
CA THR A 289 -0.66 8.30 18.77
C THR A 289 -1.24 6.91 18.58
N VAL A 290 -1.29 6.47 17.33
CA VAL A 290 -1.70 5.10 16.95
C VAL A 290 -0.62 4.45 16.08
N SER A 291 -0.56 3.13 16.04
CA SER A 291 0.38 2.45 15.15
C SER A 291 -0.17 2.32 13.72
N TYR A 292 0.73 2.13 12.74
CA TYR A 292 0.31 1.79 11.37
C TYR A 292 -0.57 0.54 11.31
N ALA A 293 -0.38 -0.41 12.24
CA ALA A 293 -1.18 -1.62 12.32
C ALA A 293 -2.61 -1.32 12.84
N ASP A 294 -2.75 -0.38 13.78
CA ASP A 294 -4.06 0.04 14.28
C ASP A 294 -4.86 0.72 13.18
N VAL A 295 -4.23 1.60 12.40
CA VAL A 295 -4.88 2.24 11.24
C VAL A 295 -5.28 1.17 10.20
N ALA A 296 -4.41 0.20 9.93
CA ALA A 296 -4.71 -0.91 9.02
C ALA A 296 -5.92 -1.75 9.50
N ALA A 297 -6.04 -1.98 10.80
CA ALA A 297 -7.18 -2.65 11.40
C ALA A 297 -8.47 -1.82 11.27
N ARG A 298 -8.42 -0.51 11.58
CA ARG A 298 -9.58 0.41 11.48
C ARG A 298 -10.16 0.50 10.06
N ILE A 299 -9.33 0.41 9.02
CA ILE A 299 -9.79 0.39 7.61
C ILE A 299 -10.21 -1.00 7.10
N GLY A 300 -10.26 -2.02 7.96
CA GLY A 300 -10.62 -3.39 7.60
C GLY A 300 -9.57 -4.13 6.76
N ALA A 301 -8.31 -3.68 6.78
CA ALA A 301 -7.21 -4.23 5.99
C ALA A 301 -5.99 -4.54 6.87
N SER A 302 -6.15 -5.39 7.89
CA SER A 302 -5.14 -5.67 8.93
C SER A 302 -3.77 -6.14 8.43
N ARG A 303 -3.68 -6.70 7.21
CA ARG A 303 -2.40 -7.09 6.59
C ARG A 303 -1.74 -5.98 5.76
N ALA A 304 -2.37 -4.81 5.65
CA ALA A 304 -1.95 -3.72 4.76
C ALA A 304 -1.09 -2.64 5.45
N THR A 305 -0.39 -2.96 6.54
CA THR A 305 0.43 -2.01 7.32
C THR A 305 1.42 -1.21 6.45
N ARG A 306 2.10 -1.87 5.50
CA ARG A 306 3.03 -1.20 4.58
C ARG A 306 2.30 -0.25 3.63
N ALA A 307 1.14 -0.64 3.10
CA ALA A 307 0.33 0.22 2.24
C ALA A 307 -0.21 1.44 3.00
N VAL A 308 -0.59 1.27 4.27
CA VAL A 308 -0.97 2.39 5.15
C VAL A 308 0.20 3.36 5.35
N ALA A 309 1.41 2.86 5.59
CA ALA A 309 2.60 3.72 5.70
C ALA A 309 2.86 4.52 4.42
N GLN A 310 2.69 3.89 3.24
CA GLN A 310 2.79 4.58 1.95
C GLN A 310 1.69 5.64 1.77
N ALA A 311 0.44 5.33 2.16
CA ALA A 311 -0.65 6.30 2.14
C ALA A 311 -0.40 7.48 3.08
N CYS A 312 0.24 7.28 4.24
CA CYS A 312 0.66 8.36 5.13
C CYS A 312 1.74 9.25 4.49
N GLY A 313 2.69 8.66 3.75
CA GLY A 313 3.73 9.40 3.02
C GLY A 313 3.23 10.15 1.78
N ALA A 314 2.13 9.69 1.19
CA ALA A 314 1.46 10.34 0.07
C ALA A 314 0.51 11.48 0.50
N ASN A 315 0.45 11.84 1.78
CA ASN A 315 -0.36 12.94 2.26
C ASN A 315 0.22 14.28 1.80
N HIS A 316 -0.60 15.13 1.18
CA HIS A 316 -0.24 16.48 0.73
C HIS A 316 -0.86 17.59 1.58
N ILE A 317 -1.59 17.24 2.64
CA ILE A 317 -2.28 18.20 3.52
C ILE A 317 -1.71 18.01 4.94
N ALA A 318 -0.52 18.57 5.17
CA ALA A 318 0.20 18.48 6.43
C ALA A 318 -0.66 18.96 7.60
N VAL A 319 -0.51 18.27 8.75
CA VAL A 319 -1.18 18.55 10.03
C VAL A 319 -2.71 18.37 10.01
N ALA A 320 -3.43 18.88 9.00
CA ALA A 320 -4.87 18.77 8.88
C ALA A 320 -5.33 17.35 8.49
N ILE A 321 -4.50 16.61 7.74
CA ILE A 321 -4.52 15.14 7.77
C ILE A 321 -3.36 14.72 8.69
N PRO A 322 -3.62 14.31 9.95
CA PRO A 322 -2.60 14.23 10.99
C PRO A 322 -1.78 12.92 10.91
N CYS A 323 -1.07 12.72 9.81
CA CYS A 323 -0.22 11.53 9.63
C CYS A 323 1.01 11.50 10.56
N HIS A 324 1.34 12.63 11.22
CA HIS A 324 2.36 12.70 12.27
C HIS A 324 1.95 11.94 13.54
N ARG A 325 0.65 11.73 13.78
CA ARG A 325 0.12 10.93 14.91
C ARG A 325 0.26 9.42 14.72
N VAL A 326 0.74 8.96 13.56
CA VAL A 326 0.96 7.53 13.29
C VAL A 326 2.41 7.15 13.52
N VAL A 327 2.65 6.20 14.41
CA VAL A 327 3.99 5.74 14.83
C VAL A 327 4.21 4.25 14.55
N ARG A 328 5.44 3.78 14.75
CA ARG A 328 5.72 2.33 14.71
C ARG A 328 5.14 1.67 15.96
N ARG A 329 4.97 0.34 15.93
CA ARG A 329 4.37 -0.42 17.05
C ARG A 329 5.19 -0.33 18.35
N ASN A 330 6.49 -0.12 18.25
CA ASN A 330 7.41 0.10 19.37
C ASN A 330 7.44 1.56 19.87
N GLY A 331 6.57 2.45 19.34
CA GLY A 331 6.53 3.87 19.71
C GLY A 331 7.55 4.74 18.97
N GLU A 332 8.48 4.15 18.21
CA GLU A 332 9.45 4.92 17.44
C GLU A 332 8.79 5.72 16.31
N LEU A 333 9.37 6.89 16.03
CA LEU A 333 8.94 7.72 14.93
C LEU A 333 9.29 7.04 13.60
N GLY A 334 8.26 6.62 12.87
CA GLY A 334 8.37 6.25 11.46
C GLY A 334 8.63 7.47 10.57
N GLY A 335 8.90 7.21 9.28
CA GLY A 335 9.09 8.26 8.28
C GLY A 335 7.93 9.25 8.24
N TYR A 336 8.27 10.49 7.90
CA TYR A 336 7.33 11.59 7.72
C TYR A 336 7.69 12.33 6.45
N ARG A 337 6.70 12.66 5.61
CA ARG A 337 6.93 13.32 4.31
C ARG A 337 7.81 14.56 4.45
N TRP A 338 7.56 15.34 5.49
CA TRP A 338 8.24 16.62 5.73
C TRP A 338 9.39 16.53 6.76
N GLY A 339 9.85 15.31 7.08
CA GLY A 339 11.01 15.08 7.96
C GLY A 339 10.65 14.70 9.40
N VAL A 340 11.44 13.81 10.00
CA VAL A 340 11.16 13.22 11.33
C VAL A 340 11.19 14.29 12.44
N ASP A 341 12.01 15.33 12.31
CA ASP A 341 12.11 16.39 13.31
C ASP A 341 10.82 17.21 13.42
N ARG A 342 10.20 17.57 12.28
CA ARG A 342 8.88 18.22 12.26
C ARG A 342 7.80 17.36 12.90
N LYS A 343 7.82 16.05 12.64
CA LYS A 343 6.90 15.09 13.27
C LYS A 343 7.07 15.05 14.79
N ARG A 344 8.32 15.04 15.28
CA ARG A 344 8.61 15.07 16.72
C ARG A 344 8.10 16.36 17.37
N GLU A 345 8.34 17.50 16.73
CA GLU A 345 7.91 18.80 17.24
C GLU A 345 6.39 18.93 17.28
N LEU A 346 5.67 18.48 16.25
CA LEU A 346 4.20 18.44 16.24
C LEU A 346 3.64 17.60 17.40
N LEU A 347 4.20 16.41 17.62
CA LEU A 347 3.79 15.55 18.74
C LEU A 347 4.08 16.21 20.10
N ARG A 348 5.22 16.90 20.24
CA ARG A 348 5.57 17.64 21.45
C ARG A 348 4.57 18.75 21.74
N ARG A 349 4.19 19.55 20.74
CA ARG A 349 3.19 20.64 20.87
C ARG A 349 1.82 20.11 21.26
N GLU A 350 1.43 18.98 20.72
CA GLU A 350 0.15 18.34 21.07
C GLU A 350 0.15 17.75 22.47
N ALA A 351 1.31 17.32 22.99
CA ALA A 351 1.45 16.74 24.33
C ALA A 351 1.64 17.78 25.45
N ALA A 352 2.07 19.01 25.13
CA ALA A 352 2.38 20.06 26.10
C ALA A 352 1.14 20.78 26.68
N ARG A 353 0.04 20.06 26.90
CA ARG A 353 -1.21 20.59 27.45
C ARG A 353 -1.63 19.91 28.74
#